data_AF-A0A7Y2D228-F1
#
_entry.id   AF-A0A7Y2D228-F1
#
_cell.length_a   1.000
_cell.length_b   1.000
_cell.length_c   1.000
_cell.angle_alpha   90.00
_cell.angle_beta   90.00
_cell.angle_gamma   90.00
#
_symmetry.space_group_name_H-M   'P 1'
#
loop_
_entity.id
_entity.type
_entity.pdbx_description
1 polymer ?
#
loop_
_entity_poly.entity_id
_entity_poly.type
_entity_poly.pdbx_seq_one_letter_code
_entity_poly.pdbx_strand_id
1 'polypeptide(L)'
;MNRKKNHSERPDTQASRLGRIGEIQAAEFLKIRGYSIAAMNFKTPIGRNRKGVALTGEIDIVAVKDNTVCFVEVKTRSDDPAPQSAVNLRKQRQITRASRNYLKVFDVGNKKVRYDVISIVARKGRAPQITHFEGFWSPRKYNKIQWSGDFLSDS
;
A
#
# COMPACT_ATOMS: atom_id res chain seq x y z
N MET A 1 12.72 -16.27 39.97
CA MET A 1 12.04 -17.15 38.99
C MET A 1 11.96 -16.41 37.66
N ASN A 2 12.85 -16.71 36.71
CA ASN A 2 12.97 -16.02 35.42
C ASN A 2 12.02 -16.65 34.38
N ARG A 3 11.16 -15.85 33.73
CA ARG A 3 10.52 -16.22 32.45
C ARG A 3 10.91 -15.19 31.39
N LYS A 4 12.08 -15.40 30.76
CA LYS A 4 12.44 -14.68 29.53
C LYS A 4 11.49 -15.15 28.42
N LYS A 5 10.67 -14.23 27.91
CA LYS A 5 9.86 -14.44 26.71
C LYS A 5 10.80 -14.48 25.52
N ASN A 6 11.00 -15.67 24.94
CA ASN A 6 11.69 -15.83 23.67
C ASN A 6 10.78 -15.29 22.56
N HIS A 7 11.02 -14.05 22.11
CA HIS A 7 10.54 -13.60 20.82
C HIS A 7 11.29 -14.39 19.74
N SER A 8 10.59 -15.29 19.06
CA SER A 8 11.13 -16.07 17.95
C SER A 8 11.31 -15.15 16.72
N GLU A 9 12.49 -14.58 16.57
CA GLU A 9 12.91 -13.96 15.31
C GLU A 9 13.03 -15.06 14.24
N ARG A 10 12.15 -15.02 13.23
CA ARG A 10 12.32 -15.85 12.04
C ARG A 10 13.47 -15.28 11.21
N PRO A 11 14.37 -16.12 10.67
CA PRO A 11 15.47 -15.63 9.85
C PRO A 11 14.94 -14.86 8.64
N ASP A 12 15.54 -13.69 8.41
CA ASP A 12 15.12 -12.75 7.38
C ASP A 12 15.40 -13.34 5.99
N THR A 13 14.35 -13.68 5.24
CA THR A 13 14.49 -14.34 3.95
C THR A 13 15.11 -13.40 2.91
N GLN A 14 15.74 -13.95 1.87
CA GLN A 14 16.29 -13.14 0.77
C GLN A 14 15.22 -12.25 0.13
N ALA A 15 13.98 -12.73 0.02
CA ALA A 15 12.84 -11.96 -0.47
C ALA A 15 12.46 -10.80 0.47
N SER A 16 12.51 -11.00 1.79
CA SER A 16 12.26 -9.95 2.80
C SER A 16 13.30 -8.82 2.69
N ARG A 17 14.58 -9.18 2.59
CA ARG A 17 15.68 -8.22 2.41
C ARG A 17 15.54 -7.43 1.11
N LEU A 18 15.23 -8.10 0.00
CA LEU A 18 14.98 -7.44 -1.29
C LEU A 18 13.77 -6.49 -1.25
N GLY A 19 12.72 -6.85 -0.51
CA GLY A 19 11.57 -5.98 -0.25
C GLY A 19 11.99 -4.70 0.45
N ARG A 20 12.70 -4.83 1.58
CA ARG A 20 13.19 -3.69 2.37
C ARG A 20 14.12 -2.76 1.58
N ILE A 21 15.03 -3.33 0.78
CA ILE A 21 15.91 -2.53 -0.10
C ILE A 21 15.07 -1.77 -1.13
N GLY A 22 14.05 -2.41 -1.72
CA GLY A 22 13.13 -1.76 -2.65
C GLY A 22 12.36 -0.60 -2.01
N GLU A 23 11.87 -0.76 -0.78
CA GLU A 23 11.18 0.31 -0.06
C GLU A 23 12.08 1.53 0.18
N ILE A 24 13.35 1.29 0.55
CA ILE A 24 14.33 2.37 0.71
C ILE A 24 14.57 3.09 -0.63
N GLN A 25 14.78 2.34 -1.72
CA GLN A 25 14.98 2.90 -3.05
C GLN A 25 13.76 3.69 -3.54
N ALA A 26 12.55 3.20 -3.28
CA ALA A 26 11.31 3.88 -3.59
C ALA A 26 11.18 5.19 -2.80
N ALA A 27 11.52 5.18 -1.50
CA ALA A 27 11.49 6.38 -0.67
C ALA A 27 12.47 7.45 -1.15
N GLU A 28 13.71 7.07 -1.49
CA GLU A 28 14.69 8.00 -2.05
C GLU A 28 14.27 8.54 -3.42
N PHE A 29 13.75 7.68 -4.29
CA PHE A 29 13.17 8.10 -5.56
C PHE A 29 12.05 9.14 -5.38
N LEU A 30 11.14 8.92 -4.45
CA LEU A 30 10.05 9.85 -4.13
C LEU A 30 10.59 11.18 -3.59
N LYS A 31 11.57 11.16 -2.68
CA LYS A 31 12.20 12.39 -2.16
C LYS A 31 12.80 13.24 -3.28
N ILE A 32 13.57 12.63 -4.19
CA ILE A 32 14.15 13.31 -5.35
C ILE A 32 13.07 13.94 -6.24
N ARG A 33 11.87 13.35 -6.29
CA ARG A 33 10.71 13.84 -7.06
C ARG A 33 9.84 14.86 -6.30
N GLY A 34 10.31 15.35 -5.15
CA GLY A 34 9.66 16.40 -4.36
C GLY A 34 8.57 15.90 -3.41
N TYR A 35 8.56 14.61 -3.08
CA TYR A 35 7.66 14.06 -2.05
C TYR A 35 8.32 14.12 -0.67
N SER A 36 7.55 14.45 0.36
CA SER A 36 7.94 14.23 1.76
C SER A 36 7.48 12.85 2.21
N ILE A 37 8.36 12.06 2.83
CA ILE A 37 8.02 10.75 3.38
C ILE A 37 7.45 10.91 4.79
N ALA A 38 6.18 10.58 4.97
CA ALA A 38 5.48 10.71 6.25
C ALA A 38 5.53 9.41 7.08
N ALA A 39 5.54 8.25 6.43
CA ALA A 39 5.73 6.96 7.08
C ALA A 39 6.27 5.92 6.10
N MET A 40 6.95 4.91 6.63
CA MET A 40 7.30 3.68 5.92
C MET A 40 6.86 2.48 6.75
N ASN A 41 6.49 1.37 6.10
CA ASN A 41 6.05 0.14 6.75
C ASN A 41 4.91 0.36 7.77
N PHE A 42 3.95 1.21 7.43
CA PHE A 42 2.85 1.56 8.32
C PHE A 42 1.87 0.39 8.46
N LYS A 43 1.62 -0.05 9.69
CA LYS A 43 0.74 -1.17 10.02
C LYS A 43 -0.38 -0.71 10.96
N THR A 44 -1.60 -1.14 10.67
CA THR A 44 -2.77 -0.82 11.49
C THR A 44 -3.78 -1.97 11.50
N PRO A 45 -4.50 -2.21 12.61
CA PRO A 45 -5.63 -3.12 12.62
C PRO A 45 -6.71 -2.60 11.66
N ILE A 46 -7.19 -3.45 10.74
CA ILE A 46 -8.23 -3.06 9.78
C ILE A 46 -9.58 -3.74 10.04
N GLY A 47 -9.65 -4.70 10.96
CA GLY A 47 -10.87 -5.38 11.38
C GLY A 47 -10.67 -6.88 11.57
N ARG A 48 -11.71 -7.69 11.34
CA ARG A 48 -11.66 -9.16 11.37
C ARG A 48 -12.20 -9.76 10.08
N ASN A 49 -11.78 -10.98 9.73
CA ASN A 49 -12.41 -11.75 8.66
C ASN A 49 -13.65 -12.51 9.17
N ARG A 50 -14.36 -13.23 8.28
CA ARG A 50 -15.58 -13.99 8.62
C ARG A 50 -15.37 -15.05 9.71
N LYS A 51 -14.15 -15.52 9.91
CA LYS A 51 -13.77 -16.49 10.96
C LYS A 51 -13.35 -15.80 12.27
N GLY A 52 -13.57 -14.49 12.39
CA GLY A 52 -13.19 -13.71 13.56
C GLY A 52 -11.68 -13.42 13.67
N VAL A 53 -10.85 -13.78 12.69
CA VAL A 53 -9.40 -13.56 12.76
C VAL A 53 -9.09 -12.09 12.50
N ALA A 54 -8.31 -11.47 13.40
CA ALA A 54 -7.84 -10.09 13.26
C ALA A 54 -7.04 -9.90 11.96
N LEU A 55 -7.29 -8.79 11.29
CA LEU A 55 -6.63 -8.40 10.05
C LEU A 55 -5.81 -7.15 10.31
N THR A 56 -4.56 -7.17 9.86
CA THR A 56 -3.67 -6.01 9.81
C THR A 56 -3.57 -5.54 8.36
N GLY A 57 -3.76 -4.24 8.16
CA GLY A 57 -3.45 -3.57 6.91
C GLY A 57 -2.06 -2.99 6.98
N GLU A 58 -1.37 -2.99 5.85
CA GLU A 58 0.00 -2.51 5.70
C GLU A 58 0.06 -1.54 4.52
N ILE A 59 0.87 -0.49 4.67
CA ILE A 59 1.17 0.49 3.64
C ILE A 59 2.69 0.66 3.63
N ASP A 60 3.32 0.35 2.50
CA ASP A 60 4.78 0.33 2.40
C ASP A 60 5.35 1.74 2.57
N ILE A 61 4.76 2.75 1.91
CA ILE A 61 5.15 4.16 2.05
C ILE A 61 3.90 5.05 2.10
N VAL A 62 3.89 5.98 3.04
CA VAL A 62 2.99 7.15 3.03
C VAL A 62 3.82 8.38 2.70
N ALA A 63 3.49 9.02 1.59
CA ALA A 63 4.18 10.21 1.11
C ALA A 63 3.21 11.38 0.93
N VAL A 64 3.72 12.60 1.00
CA VAL A 64 2.94 13.82 0.79
C VAL A 64 3.60 14.63 -0.32
N LYS A 65 2.81 15.07 -1.28
CA LYS A 65 3.22 16.05 -2.29
C LYS A 65 2.08 17.03 -2.53
N ASP A 66 2.41 18.31 -2.48
CA ASP A 66 1.44 19.40 -2.50
C ASP A 66 0.36 19.20 -1.42
N ASN A 67 -0.91 19.12 -1.81
CA ASN A 67 -2.02 18.82 -0.91
C ASN A 67 -2.56 17.38 -1.03
N THR A 68 -1.70 16.44 -1.43
CA THR A 68 -2.08 15.04 -1.68
C THR A 68 -1.30 14.08 -0.79
N VAL A 69 -2.02 13.25 -0.02
CA VAL A 69 -1.46 12.09 0.68
C VAL A 69 -1.48 10.90 -0.27
N CYS A 70 -0.30 10.37 -0.56
CA CYS A 70 -0.06 9.26 -1.47
C CYS A 70 0.24 8.01 -0.66
N PHE A 71 -0.63 7.00 -0.77
CA PHE A 71 -0.41 5.67 -0.19
C PHE A 71 0.21 4.78 -1.27
N VAL A 72 1.47 4.41 -1.08
CA VAL A 72 2.28 3.77 -2.12
C VAL A 72 2.59 2.32 -1.72
N GLU A 73 2.30 1.39 -2.62
CA GLU A 73 2.80 0.01 -2.55
C GLU A 73 4.05 -0.12 -3.43
N VAL A 74 5.08 -0.80 -2.92
CA VAL A 74 6.36 -1.03 -3.60
C VAL A 74 6.45 -2.47 -4.06
N LYS A 75 6.85 -2.67 -5.32
CA LYS A 75 7.06 -3.99 -5.92
C LYS A 75 8.46 -4.11 -6.48
N THR A 76 9.29 -4.91 -5.81
CA THR A 76 10.60 -5.30 -6.32
C THR A 76 10.51 -6.61 -7.10
N ARG A 77 11.10 -6.65 -8.29
CA ARG A 77 11.18 -7.81 -9.20
C ARG A 77 12.56 -7.87 -9.85
N SER A 78 12.98 -9.05 -10.30
CA SER A 78 14.24 -9.23 -11.04
C SER A 78 14.11 -8.83 -12.51
N ASP A 79 12.98 -9.14 -13.16
CA ASP A 79 12.97 -9.20 -14.64
C ASP A 79 11.84 -8.40 -15.34
N ASP A 80 10.68 -8.17 -14.73
CA ASP A 80 9.50 -7.59 -15.39
C ASP A 80 8.87 -6.39 -14.64
N PRO A 81 8.72 -5.21 -15.28
CA PRO A 81 8.05 -4.05 -14.71
C PRO A 81 6.50 -4.05 -14.82
N ALA A 82 5.87 -5.05 -15.44
CA ALA A 82 4.46 -5.00 -15.86
C ALA A 82 3.47 -4.61 -14.73
N PRO A 83 2.69 -3.52 -14.90
CA PRO A 83 1.85 -2.98 -13.84
C PRO A 83 0.50 -3.70 -13.68
N GLN A 84 -0.01 -4.40 -14.69
CA GLN A 84 -1.40 -4.93 -14.71
C GLN A 84 -1.70 -5.95 -13.59
N SER A 85 -0.68 -6.55 -12.98
CA SER A 85 -0.80 -7.50 -11.86
C SER A 85 -0.20 -6.98 -10.54
N ALA A 86 0.32 -5.74 -10.52
CA ALA A 86 1.21 -5.27 -9.45
C ALA A 86 0.53 -5.23 -8.07
N VAL A 87 -0.77 -4.90 -7.99
CA VAL A 87 -1.52 -4.88 -6.73
C VAL A 87 -2.89 -5.53 -6.94
N ASN A 88 -3.07 -6.74 -6.40
CA ASN A 88 -4.36 -7.44 -6.50
C ASN A 88 -5.47 -6.75 -5.69
N LEU A 89 -6.73 -7.08 -6.00
CA LEU A 89 -7.91 -6.49 -5.34
C LEU A 89 -7.90 -6.64 -3.81
N ARG A 90 -7.37 -7.75 -3.29
CA ARG A 90 -7.25 -7.97 -1.85
C ARG A 90 -6.33 -6.92 -1.22
N LYS A 91 -5.15 -6.69 -1.80
CA LYS A 91 -4.18 -5.73 -1.30
C LYS A 91 -4.70 -4.29 -1.46
N GLN A 92 -5.30 -3.94 -2.59
CA GLN A 92 -5.93 -2.63 -2.78
C GLN A 92 -6.99 -2.33 -1.70
N ARG A 93 -7.84 -3.31 -1.34
CA ARG A 93 -8.83 -3.18 -0.25
C ARG A 93 -8.18 -3.05 1.13
N GLN A 94 -7.09 -3.76 1.39
CA GLN A 94 -6.37 -3.66 2.67
C GLN A 94 -5.72 -2.27 2.83
N ILE A 95 -5.01 -1.80 1.81
CA ILE A 95 -4.40 -0.46 1.80
C ILE A 95 -5.47 0.62 1.95
N THR A 96 -6.59 0.50 1.23
CA THR A 96 -7.72 1.45 1.34
C THR A 96 -8.32 1.51 2.76
N ARG A 97 -8.33 0.40 3.50
CA ARG A 97 -8.78 0.40 4.90
C ARG A 97 -7.73 0.99 5.83
N ALA A 98 -6.47 0.64 5.61
CA ALA A 98 -5.35 1.15 6.38
C ALA A 98 -5.20 2.68 6.20
N SER A 99 -5.39 3.20 4.98
CA SER A 99 -5.32 4.62 4.68
C SER A 99 -6.39 5.41 5.44
N ARG A 100 -7.63 4.90 5.53
CA ARG A 100 -8.69 5.54 6.33
C ARG A 100 -8.30 5.68 7.80
N ASN A 101 -7.67 4.64 8.36
CA ASN A 101 -7.17 4.71 9.73
C ASN A 101 -6.02 5.72 9.85
N TYR A 102 -5.08 5.72 8.91
CA TYR A 102 -4.00 6.71 8.87
C TYR A 102 -4.56 8.14 8.88
N LEU A 103 -5.48 8.45 7.95
CA LEU A 103 -6.06 9.79 7.84
C LEU A 103 -6.78 10.23 9.13
N LYS A 104 -7.44 9.29 9.82
CA LYS A 104 -8.12 9.54 11.10
C LYS A 104 -7.13 9.77 12.24
N VAL A 105 -6.10 8.93 12.35
CA VAL A 105 -5.12 8.98 13.46
C VAL A 105 -4.26 10.24 13.37
N PHE A 106 -3.91 10.68 12.16
CA PHE A 106 -3.04 11.82 11.93
C PHE A 106 -3.78 13.10 11.53
N ASP A 107 -5.11 13.12 11.65
CA ASP A 107 -5.99 14.27 11.39
C ASP A 107 -5.74 15.02 10.05
N VAL A 108 -5.54 14.25 8.98
CA VAL A 108 -5.27 14.77 7.62
C VAL A 108 -6.43 14.48 6.66
N GLY A 109 -7.66 14.38 7.18
CA GLY A 109 -8.85 13.98 6.42
C GLY A 109 -9.29 14.97 5.32
N ASN A 110 -8.81 16.21 5.35
CA ASN A 110 -9.11 17.24 4.36
C ASN A 110 -8.20 17.22 3.12
N LYS A 111 -7.16 16.37 3.12
CA LYS A 111 -6.21 16.27 1.99
C LYS A 111 -6.74 15.39 0.86
N LYS A 112 -6.29 15.66 -0.36
CA LYS A 112 -6.52 14.74 -1.49
C LYS A 112 -5.83 13.41 -1.18
N VAL A 113 -6.42 12.30 -1.61
CA VAL A 113 -5.87 10.97 -1.43
C VAL A 113 -5.57 10.35 -2.78
N ARG A 114 -4.38 9.78 -2.92
CA ARG A 114 -3.97 9.03 -4.10
C ARG A 114 -3.36 7.69 -3.70
N TYR A 115 -3.55 6.70 -4.55
CA TYR A 115 -3.02 5.36 -4.35
C TYR A 115 -2.07 5.03 -5.49
N ASP A 116 -0.80 4.87 -5.17
CA ASP A 116 0.28 4.76 -6.15
C ASP A 116 0.94 3.38 -6.07
N VAL A 117 1.65 3.03 -7.13
CA VAL A 117 2.53 1.86 -7.16
C VAL A 117 3.90 2.29 -7.63
N ILE A 118 4.95 1.82 -6.95
CA ILE A 118 6.32 1.91 -7.46
C ILE A 118 6.79 0.50 -7.81
N SER A 119 7.18 0.31 -9.06
CA SER A 119 7.81 -0.92 -9.55
C SER A 119 9.32 -0.70 -9.63
N ILE A 120 10.09 -1.63 -9.07
CA ILE A 120 11.55 -1.64 -9.07
C ILE A 120 12.02 -2.93 -9.72
N VAL A 121 12.68 -2.81 -10.86
CA VAL A 121 13.32 -3.93 -11.54
C VAL A 121 14.82 -3.90 -11.24
N ALA A 122 15.27 -4.85 -10.43
CA ALA A 122 16.65 -4.98 -9.98
C ALA A 122 17.33 -6.15 -10.72
N ARG A 123 18.00 -5.84 -11.83
CA ARG A 123 18.79 -6.80 -12.62
C ARG A 123 20.24 -6.82 -12.12
N LYS A 124 20.82 -8.01 -11.99
CA LYS A 124 22.22 -8.17 -11.56
C LYS A 124 23.16 -7.38 -12.48
N GLY A 125 24.04 -6.57 -11.89
CA GLY A 125 25.04 -5.77 -12.61
C GLY A 125 24.48 -4.57 -13.37
N ARG A 126 23.22 -4.16 -13.12
CA ARG A 126 22.62 -2.96 -13.72
C ARG A 126 22.02 -2.07 -12.63
N ALA A 127 21.95 -0.77 -12.93
CA ALA A 127 21.20 0.15 -12.09
C ALA A 127 19.72 -0.27 -12.04
N PRO A 128 19.06 -0.17 -10.87
CA PRO A 128 17.65 -0.51 -10.75
C PRO A 128 16.80 0.43 -11.61
N GLN A 129 15.83 -0.13 -12.32
CA GLN A 129 14.83 0.65 -13.05
C GLN A 129 13.62 0.88 -12.14
N ILE A 130 13.28 2.14 -11.90
CA ILE A 130 12.19 2.54 -11.03
C ILE A 130 11.10 3.21 -11.87
N THR A 131 9.89 2.67 -11.83
CA THR A 131 8.71 3.24 -12.48
C THR A 131 7.65 3.57 -11.43
N HIS A 132 7.15 4.80 -11.45
CA HIS A 132 6.11 5.27 -10.52
C HIS A 132 4.78 5.45 -11.25
N PHE A 133 3.79 4.67 -10.84
CA PHE A 133 2.43 4.71 -11.34
C PHE A 133 1.56 5.49 -10.35
N GLU A 134 1.39 6.79 -10.61
CA GLU A 134 0.52 7.66 -9.82
C GLU A 134 -0.96 7.33 -10.07
N GLY A 135 -1.76 7.29 -9.01
CA GLY A 135 -3.21 7.06 -9.14
C GLY A 135 -3.57 5.69 -9.72
N PHE A 136 -2.74 4.68 -9.48
CA PHE A 136 -2.86 3.33 -10.02
C PHE A 136 -4.23 2.69 -9.76
N TRP A 137 -4.87 2.98 -8.62
CA TRP A 137 -6.26 2.62 -8.38
C TRP A 137 -7.06 3.69 -7.66
N SER A 138 -8.39 3.57 -7.75
CA SER A 138 -9.34 4.38 -6.99
C SER A 138 -10.31 3.45 -6.27
N PRO A 139 -10.57 3.66 -4.96
CA PRO A 139 -11.58 2.92 -4.20
C PRO A 139 -12.98 3.02 -4.78
N ARG A 140 -13.27 4.05 -5.60
CA ARG A 140 -14.57 4.22 -6.27
C ARG A 140 -14.91 3.02 -7.17
N LYS A 141 -13.90 2.30 -7.68
CA LYS A 141 -14.10 1.06 -8.46
C LYS A 141 -14.80 -0.07 -7.68
N TYR A 142 -14.92 0.03 -6.35
CA TYR A 142 -15.61 -0.98 -5.53
C TYR A 142 -17.03 -0.59 -5.11
N ASN A 143 -17.45 0.65 -5.40
CA ASN A 143 -18.84 1.04 -5.25
C ASN A 143 -19.56 0.43 -6.45
N LYS A 144 -20.12 -0.78 -6.28
CA LYS A 144 -20.98 -1.38 -7.31
C LYS A 144 -22.10 -0.38 -7.65
N ILE A 145 -22.33 -0.28 -8.96
CA ILE A 145 -23.58 0.13 -9.63
C ILE A 145 -24.74 0.08 -8.63
N GLN A 146 -25.29 1.25 -8.31
CA GLN A 146 -26.65 1.29 -7.77
C GLN A 146 -27.50 0.59 -8.82
N TRP A 147 -28.04 -0.58 -8.49
CA TRP A 147 -29.24 -1.03 -9.16
C TRP A 147 -30.28 0.05 -8.84
N SER A 148 -30.53 0.94 -9.81
CA SER A 148 -31.78 1.67 -9.84
C SER A 148 -32.85 0.58 -9.95
N GLY A 149 -33.44 0.27 -8.80
CA GLY A 149 -34.61 -0.59 -8.75
C GLY A 149 -35.71 0.15 -9.47
N ASP A 150 -35.90 -0.17 -10.75
CA ASP A 150 -37.22 -0.07 -11.38
C ASP A 150 -38.03 -1.24 -10.81
N PHE A 151 -38.44 -1.08 -9.56
CA PHE A 151 -39.53 -1.84 -8.96
C PHE A 151 -40.55 -0.83 -8.46
N LEU A 152 -41.72 -0.90 -9.12
CA LEU A 152 -43.00 -0.21 -8.88
C LEU A 152 -43.02 1.24 -9.43
N SER A 153 -44.00 1.68 -10.24
CA SER A 153 -45.36 1.21 -10.50
C SER A 153 -45.86 1.65 -11.88
N ASP A 154 -46.75 0.88 -12.51
CA ASP A 154 -48.14 1.34 -12.69
C ASP A 154 -49.02 0.25 -13.32
N SER A 155 -50.20 0.10 -12.69
CA SER A 155 -51.49 -0.43 -13.18
C SER A 155 -51.60 -1.91 -13.56
#